data_AF-A0A7C7ANM3-F1
#
_entry.id   AF-A0A7C7ANM3-F1
#
_cell.length_a   1.000
_cell.length_b   1.000
_cell.length_c   1.000
_cell.angle_alpha   90.00
_cell.angle_beta   90.00
_cell.angle_gamma   90.00
#
_symmetry.space_group_name_H-M   'P 1'
#
loop_
_entity.id
_entity.type
_entity.pdbx_description
1 polymer ?
#
loop_
_entity_poly.entity_id
_entity_poly.type
_entity_poly.pdbx_seq_one_letter_code
_entity_poly.pdbx_strand_id
1 'polypeptide(L)'
;MSNKPRYKHKLNMLEPGSVMVKIIGILILIAFILYVFSLKLLAGIFVGLGFLMLAVLLILVGVELHQDKMMYEDAKKEDKEIQ
;
A
#
# COMPACT_ATOMS: atom_id res chain seq x y z
N MET A 1 -19.89 1.21 -33.47
CA MET A 1 -19.45 0.36 -32.34
C MET A 1 -18.34 1.10 -31.61
N SER A 2 -18.63 1.67 -30.44
CA SER A 2 -17.67 2.47 -29.68
C SER A 2 -16.58 1.54 -29.12
N ASN A 3 -15.37 1.68 -29.67
CA ASN A 3 -14.16 0.99 -29.23
C ASN A 3 -13.78 1.58 -27.85
N LYS A 4 -14.23 0.96 -26.76
CA LYS A 4 -13.72 1.29 -25.42
C LYS A 4 -12.27 0.79 -25.35
N PRO A 5 -11.25 1.65 -25.23
CA PRO A 5 -9.94 1.16 -24.88
C PRO A 5 -10.05 0.46 -23.53
N ARG A 6 -9.52 -0.76 -23.51
CA ARG A 6 -9.47 -1.71 -22.40
C ARG A 6 -8.87 -1.00 -21.18
N TYR A 7 -9.72 -0.46 -20.30
CA TYR A 7 -9.28 0.09 -19.02
C TYR A 7 -8.55 -1.04 -18.29
N LYS A 8 -7.21 -0.97 -18.26
CA LYS A 8 -6.38 -1.80 -17.39
C LYS A 8 -7.03 -1.75 -16.02
N HIS A 9 -7.36 -2.91 -15.46
CA HIS A 9 -7.89 -3.00 -14.10
C HIS A 9 -6.99 -2.14 -13.20
N LYS A 10 -7.52 -1.01 -12.71
CA LYS A 10 -6.88 -0.22 -11.66
C LYS A 10 -6.70 -1.20 -10.51
N LEU A 11 -5.47 -1.47 -10.12
CA LEU A 11 -5.23 -2.19 -8.88
C LEU A 11 -5.77 -1.26 -7.79
N ASN A 12 -6.95 -1.57 -7.24
CA ASN A 12 -7.49 -0.83 -6.11
C ASN A 12 -6.74 -1.32 -4.86
N MET A 13 -5.57 -0.75 -4.56
CA MET A 13 -4.77 -1.19 -3.42
C MET A 13 -5.10 -0.44 -2.13
N LEU A 14 -5.93 0.60 -2.17
CA LEU A 14 -6.40 1.26 -0.95
C LEU A 14 -7.10 0.28 0.01
N GLU A 15 -7.90 -0.63 -0.54
CA GLU A 15 -8.70 -1.57 0.24
C GLU A 15 -7.83 -2.65 0.91
N PRO A 16 -6.99 -3.42 0.18
CA PRO A 16 -6.06 -4.36 0.81
C PRO A 16 -4.97 -3.65 1.63
N GLY A 17 -4.51 -2.47 1.19
CA GLY A 17 -3.49 -1.70 1.89
C GLY A 17 -3.95 -1.19 3.25
N SER A 18 -5.19 -0.70 3.36
CA SER A 18 -5.79 -0.28 4.63
C SER A 18 -5.93 -1.45 5.61
N VAL A 19 -6.31 -2.63 5.12
CA VAL A 19 -6.37 -3.85 5.95
C VAL A 19 -4.98 -4.24 6.43
N MET A 20 -3.95 -4.18 5.57
CA MET A 20 -2.57 -4.49 5.96
C MET A 20 -2.01 -3.51 6.99
N VAL A 21 -2.29 -2.21 6.87
CA VAL A 21 -1.87 -1.19 7.86
C VAL A 21 -2.50 -1.45 9.22
N LYS A 22 -3.79 -1.84 9.27
CA LYS A 22 -4.45 -2.23 10.54
C LYS A 22 -3.77 -3.44 11.18
N ILE A 23 -3.43 -4.45 10.38
CA ILE A 23 -2.74 -5.66 10.87
C ILE A 23 -1.34 -5.29 11.42
N ILE A 24 -0.58 -4.44 10.72
CA ILE A 24 0.72 -3.96 11.19
C ILE A 24 0.58 -3.19 12.50
N GLY A 25 -0.42 -2.31 12.62
CA GLY A 25 -0.69 -1.57 13.86
C GLY A 25 -0.96 -2.49 15.04
N ILE A 26 -1.76 -3.54 14.85
CA ILE A 26 -2.05 -4.56 15.88
C ILE A 26 -0.77 -5.34 16.24
N LEU A 27 0.03 -5.75 15.25
CA LEU A 27 1.30 -6.44 15.47
C LEU A 27 2.28 -5.61 16.30
N ILE A 28 2.39 -4.31 16.01
CA ILE A 28 3.23 -3.37 16.77
C ILE A 28 2.71 -3.23 18.21
N LEU A 29 1.39 -3.13 18.39
CA LEU A 29 0.78 -3.05 19.72
C LEU A 29 1.09 -4.31 20.56
N ILE A 30 0.94 -5.49 19.96
CA ILE A 30 1.28 -6.78 20.60
C ILE A 30 2.77 -6.85 20.94
N ALA A 31 3.64 -6.42 20.01
CA ALA A 31 5.08 -6.38 20.25
C ALA A 31 5.45 -5.44 21.40
N PHE A 32 4.77 -4.29 21.50
CA PHE A 32 4.96 -3.34 22.59
C PHE A 32 4.53 -3.93 23.94
N ILE A 33 3.38 -4.60 23.99
CA ILE A 33 2.92 -5.32 25.19
C ILE A 33 3.95 -6.39 25.59
N LEU A 34 4.40 -7.23 24.65
CA LEU A 34 5.42 -8.26 24.89
C LEU A 34 6.75 -7.68 25.39
N TYR A 35 7.13 -6.50 24.90
CA TYR A 35 8.31 -5.79 25.36
C TYR A 35 8.21 -5.38 26.83
N VAL A 36 7.03 -4.88 27.26
CA VAL A 36 6.74 -4.54 28.66
C VAL A 36 6.86 -5.78 29.57
N PHE A 37 6.45 -6.95 29.09
CA PHE A 37 6.58 -8.23 29.81
C PHE A 37 8.00 -8.85 29.77
N SER A 38 9.03 -8.09 29.36
CA SER A 38 10.43 -8.52 29.30
C SER A 38 10.73 -9.70 28.36
N LEU A 39 9.81 -10.04 27.45
CA LEU A 39 10.01 -11.05 26.38
C LEU A 39 10.72 -10.42 25.17
N LYS A 40 11.90 -9.84 25.42
CA LYS A 40 12.64 -8.98 24.47
C LYS A 40 12.98 -9.69 23.15
N LEU A 41 13.34 -10.98 23.21
CA LEU A 41 13.62 -11.78 22.02
C LEU A 41 12.38 -11.92 21.12
N LEU A 42 11.23 -12.25 21.72
CA LEU A 42 9.99 -12.45 20.98
C LEU A 42 9.47 -11.12 20.42
N ALA A 43 9.55 -10.05 21.21
CA ALA A 43 9.22 -8.69 20.76
C ALA A 43 10.06 -8.26 19.55
N GLY A 44 11.37 -8.56 19.55
CA GLY A 44 12.26 -8.26 18.42
C GLY A 44 11.83 -8.93 17.11
N ILE A 45 11.39 -10.19 17.18
CA ILE A 45 10.89 -10.93 16.00
C ILE A 45 9.61 -10.28 15.46
N PHE A 46 8.66 -9.94 16.34
CA PHE A 46 7.41 -9.29 15.94
C PHE A 46 7.63 -7.90 15.34
N VAL A 47 8.54 -7.10 15.92
CA VAL A 47 8.93 -5.80 15.36
C VAL A 47 9.57 -5.98 13.98
N GLY A 48 10.49 -6.93 13.84
CA GLY A 48 11.15 -7.23 12.55
C GLY A 48 10.15 -7.62 11.46
N LEU A 49 9.18 -8.49 11.79
CA LEU A 49 8.10 -8.89 10.89
C LEU A 49 7.21 -7.70 10.52
N GLY A 50 6.85 -6.85 11.49
CA GLY A 50 6.08 -5.64 11.24
C GLY A 50 6.79 -4.67 10.29
N PHE A 51 8.10 -4.50 10.47
CA PHE A 51 8.91 -3.64 9.60
C PHE A 51 9.04 -4.19 8.17
N LEU A 52 9.17 -5.51 8.03
CA LEU A 52 9.18 -6.17 6.74
C LEU A 52 7.85 -5.99 5.99
N MET A 53 6.73 -6.19 6.68
CA MET A 53 5.40 -5.95 6.11
C MET A 53 5.19 -4.49 5.72
N LEU A 54 5.69 -3.55 6.53
CA LEU A 54 5.64 -2.12 6.23
C LEU A 54 6.43 -1.80 4.95
N ALA A 55 7.63 -2.36 4.80
CA ALA A 55 8.46 -2.17 3.60
C ALA A 55 7.76 -2.66 2.33
N VAL A 56 7.13 -3.84 2.38
CA VAL A 56 6.34 -4.37 1.26
C VAL A 56 5.18 -3.43 0.92
N LEU A 57 4.47 -2.92 1.94
CA LEU A 57 3.38 -1.96 1.76
C LEU A 57 3.86 -0.68 1.07
N LEU A 58 5.01 -0.12 1.48
CA LEU A 58 5.57 1.09 0.86
C LEU A 58 5.92 0.88 -0.62
N ILE A 59 6.47 -0.29 -0.97
CA ILE A 59 6.77 -0.62 -2.37
C ILE A 59 5.47 -0.66 -3.19
N LEU A 60 4.45 -1.34 -2.68
CA LEU A 60 3.16 -1.48 -3.37
C LEU A 60 2.45 -0.13 -3.55
N VAL A 61 2.42 0.69 -2.50
CA VAL A 61 1.87 2.07 -2.57
C VAL A 61 2.67 2.93 -3.54
N GLY A 62 4.00 2.81 -3.57
CA GLY A 62 4.84 3.51 -4.53
C GLY A 62 4.51 3.14 -5.98
N VAL A 63 4.26 1.85 -6.24
CA VAL A 63 3.83 1.37 -7.56
C VAL A 63 2.44 1.90 -7.92
N GLU A 64 1.48 1.90 -6.98
CA GLU A 64 0.13 2.44 -7.22
C GLU A 64 0.19 3.95 -7.50
N LEU A 65 0.95 4.72 -6.73
CA LEU A 65 1.16 6.16 -6.96
C LEU A 65 1.81 6.43 -8.32
N HIS A 66 2.76 5.59 -8.73
CA HIS A 66 3.36 5.70 -10.04
C HIS A 66 2.34 5.44 -11.16
N GLN A 67 1.48 4.43 -11.02
CA GLN A 67 0.40 4.16 -11.96
C GLN A 67 -0.62 5.29 -12.03
N ASP A 68 -1.02 5.84 -10.88
CA ASP A 68 -1.97 6.95 -10.78
C ASP A 68 -1.44 8.22 -11.44
N LYS A 69 -0.14 8.52 -11.27
CA LYS A 69 0.50 9.65 -11.96
C LYS A 69 0.49 9.47 -13.48
N MET A 70 0.78 8.28 -13.98
CA MET A 70 0.74 7.99 -15.42
C MET A 70 -0.68 8.18 -15.98
N MET A 71 -1.69 7.65 -15.27
CA MET A 71 -3.10 7.80 -15.67
C MET A 71 -3.56 9.27 -15.67
N TYR A 72 -3.12 10.06 -14.68
CA TYR A 72 -3.42 11.49 -14.61
C TYR A 72 -2.79 12.28 -15.77
N GLU A 73 -1.54 11.99 -16.12
CA GLU A 73 -0.85 12.63 -17.24
C GLU A 73 -1.48 12.26 -18.59
N ASP A 74 -1.95 11.03 -18.76
CA ASP A 74 -2.66 10.59 -19.97
C ASP A 74 -4.02 11.30 -20.09
N ALA A 75 -4.81 11.35 -19.02
CA ALA A 75 -6.09 12.08 -19.00
C ALA A 75 -5.91 13.58 -19.28
N LYS A 76 -4.85 14.20 -18.75
CA LYS A 76 -4.52 15.61 -18.99
C LYS A 76 -4.11 15.89 -20.44
N LYS A 77 -3.53 14.92 -21.14
CA LYS A 77 -3.22 15.05 -22.58
C LYS A 77 -4.47 14.92 -23.43
N GLU A 78 -5.36 13.98 -23.11
CA GLU A 78 -6.65 13.85 -23.80
C GLU A 78 -7.53 15.10 -23.62
N ASP A 79 -7.57 15.69 -22.43
CA ASP A 79 -8.37 16.91 -22.16
C ASP A 79 -7.82 18.17 -22.84
N LYS A 80 -6.52 18.19 -23.19
CA LYS A 80 -5.90 19.25 -23.99
C LYS A 80 -6.18 19.15 -25.50
N GLU A 81 -6.62 17.99 -25.99
CA GLU A 81 -7.03 17.82 -27.39
C GLU A 81 -8.51 18.17 -27.64
N ILE A 82 -9.23 18.65 -26.61
CA ILE A 82 -10.60 19.16 -26.68
C ILE A 82 -10.63 20.68 -26.39
N GLN A 83 -9.72 21.44 -27.00
CA GLN A 83 -9.85 22.90 -27.19
C GLN A 83 -9.59 23.27 -28.64
#